data_AF-A2Y313-F1
#
_entry.id   AF-A2Y313-F1
#
_cell.length_a   1.000
_cell.length_b   1.000
_cell.length_c   1.000
_cell.angle_alpha   90.00
_cell.angle_beta   90.00
_cell.angle_gamma   90.00
#
_symmetry.space_group_name_H-M   'P 1'
#
loop_
_entity.id
_entity.type
_entity.pdbx_description
1 polymer ?
#
loop_
_entity_poly.entity_id
_entity_poly.type
_entity_poly.pdbx_seq_one_letter_code
_entity_poly.pdbx_strand_id
1 'polypeptide(L)'
;MVDKMHLVDAIQRLGIDHLFQEEISSTLSDINGSQFASNSLHEVALRFRLLRENGFWVSPDVFKIFKGEDGRFTDAISNEPRGLLSLYNGAHLLVHDETELVEAISFARDHLQSICDSSELKPPLADQVKRALDLPLPRAYKRMEALHYMFEYGQEEGHIVVLLDLAKLEFNLLQHVHLKELKSFSQYASFLDIYTYTK
;
A
#
# COMPACT_ATOMS: atom_id res chain seq x y z
N MET A 1 -17.40 -7.60 4.67
CA MET A 1 -16.51 -7.71 3.49
C MET A 1 -15.46 -6.60 3.51
N VAL A 2 -15.87 -5.35 3.67
CA VAL A 2 -14.98 -4.19 3.84
C VAL A 2 -14.00 -4.38 4.99
N ASP A 3 -14.46 -4.81 6.18
CA ASP A 3 -13.57 -5.08 7.32
C ASP A 3 -12.50 -6.15 7.03
N LYS A 4 -12.86 -7.18 6.25
CA LYS A 4 -11.90 -8.22 5.83
C LYS A 4 -10.82 -7.61 4.91
N MET A 5 -11.20 -6.72 4.00
CA MET A 5 -10.24 -6.02 3.13
C MET A 5 -9.30 -5.13 3.96
N HIS A 6 -9.83 -4.37 4.92
CA HIS A 6 -9.00 -3.55 5.81
C HIS A 6 -8.05 -4.39 6.66
N LEU A 7 -8.49 -5.55 7.15
CA LEU A 7 -7.62 -6.44 7.90
C LEU A 7 -6.50 -7.03 7.04
N VAL A 8 -6.82 -7.49 5.83
CA VAL A 8 -5.80 -7.99 4.88
C VAL A 8 -4.81 -6.88 4.53
N ASP A 9 -5.29 -5.67 4.26
CA ASP A 9 -4.43 -4.51 3.98
C ASP A 9 -3.50 -4.20 5.17
N ALA A 10 -4.05 -4.18 6.38
CA ALA A 10 -3.26 -3.93 7.58
C ALA A 10 -2.17 -4.99 7.76
N ILE A 11 -2.50 -6.28 7.60
CA ILE A 11 -1.54 -7.40 7.70
C ILE A 11 -0.40 -7.24 6.67
N GLN A 12 -0.74 -6.95 5.41
CA GLN A 12 0.25 -6.78 4.34
C GLN A 12 1.12 -5.55 4.55
N ARG A 13 0.52 -4.41 4.91
CA ARG A 13 1.26 -3.16 5.15
C ARG A 13 2.10 -3.22 6.43
N LEU A 14 1.72 -4.03 7.42
CA LEU A 14 2.54 -4.30 8.62
C LEU A 14 3.70 -5.27 8.36
N GLY A 15 3.76 -5.90 7.17
CA GLY A 15 4.83 -6.80 6.77
C GLY A 15 4.83 -8.14 7.52
N ILE A 16 3.64 -8.61 7.88
CA ILE A 16 3.43 -9.90 8.56
C ILE A 16 2.53 -10.85 7.75
N ASP A 17 2.33 -10.55 6.46
CA ASP A 17 1.54 -11.36 5.53
C ASP A 17 2.08 -12.79 5.35
N HIS A 18 3.38 -13.00 5.51
CA HIS A 18 3.99 -14.34 5.49
C HIS A 18 3.47 -15.26 6.60
N LEU A 19 2.92 -14.71 7.68
CA LEU A 19 2.32 -15.50 8.77
C LEU A 19 0.88 -15.95 8.49
N PHE A 20 0.21 -15.34 7.51
CA PHE A 20 -1.23 -15.51 7.27
C PHE A 20 -1.54 -15.84 5.80
N GLN A 21 -0.62 -16.51 5.11
CA GLN A 21 -0.70 -16.71 3.66
C GLN A 21 -1.98 -17.44 3.24
N GLU A 22 -2.38 -18.48 3.99
CA GLU A 22 -3.58 -19.27 3.70
C GLU A 22 -4.86 -18.46 3.94
N GLU A 23 -4.93 -17.74 5.06
CA GLU A 23 -6.08 -16.90 5.43
C GLU A 23 -6.25 -15.73 4.46
N ILE A 24 -5.17 -15.08 4.07
CA ILE A 24 -5.17 -14.01 3.06
C ILE A 24 -5.66 -14.58 1.72
N SER A 25 -5.09 -15.70 1.26
CA SER A 25 -5.47 -16.30 -0.01
C SER A 25 -6.95 -16.68 -0.05
N SER A 26 -7.45 -17.35 1.00
CA SER A 26 -8.86 -17.70 1.13
C SER A 26 -9.74 -16.46 1.13
N THR A 27 -9.36 -15.43 1.88
CA THR A 27 -10.14 -14.19 2.00
C THR A 27 -10.21 -13.43 0.67
N LEU A 28 -9.11 -13.35 -0.07
CA LEU A 28 -9.06 -12.69 -1.37
C LEU A 28 -9.85 -13.46 -2.44
N SER A 29 -9.86 -14.79 -2.38
CA SER A 29 -10.72 -15.62 -3.23
C SER A 29 -12.20 -15.29 -3.02
N ASP A 30 -12.65 -15.21 -1.75
CA ASP A 30 -14.01 -14.80 -1.40
C ASP A 30 -14.35 -13.38 -1.90
N ILE A 31 -13.43 -12.43 -1.74
CA ILE A 31 -13.59 -11.05 -2.20
C ILE A 31 -13.68 -10.98 -3.73
N ASN A 32 -12.94 -11.83 -4.45
CA ASN A 32 -12.95 -11.87 -5.90
C ASN A 32 -14.28 -12.46 -6.43
N GLY A 33 -14.75 -13.56 -5.83
CA GLY A 33 -15.96 -14.28 -6.24
C GLY A 33 -17.29 -13.63 -5.84
N SER A 34 -17.27 -12.64 -4.95
CA SER A 34 -18.46 -11.95 -4.48
C SER A 34 -18.86 -10.76 -5.37
N GLN A 35 -20.16 -10.50 -5.47
CA GLN A 35 -20.65 -9.24 -6.04
C GLN A 35 -20.26 -8.10 -5.09
N PHE A 36 -19.39 -7.21 -5.56
CA PHE A 36 -18.93 -6.05 -4.81
C PHE A 36 -19.48 -4.78 -5.47
N ALA A 37 -20.46 -4.15 -4.82
CA ALA A 37 -20.98 -2.85 -5.21
C ALA A 37 -20.74 -1.88 -4.05
N SER A 38 -19.89 -0.88 -4.27
CA SER A 38 -19.64 0.21 -3.33
C SER A 38 -19.52 1.51 -4.11
N ASN A 39 -20.04 2.58 -3.53
CA ASN A 39 -19.90 3.95 -4.05
C ASN A 39 -18.69 4.66 -3.43
N SER A 40 -17.93 3.99 -2.55
CA SER A 40 -16.73 4.55 -1.94
C SER A 40 -15.52 4.35 -2.85
N LEU A 41 -14.86 5.44 -3.23
CA LEU A 41 -13.62 5.36 -4.00
C LEU A 41 -12.54 4.58 -3.25
N HIS A 42 -12.45 4.78 -1.93
CA HIS A 42 -11.51 4.08 -1.08
C HIS A 42 -11.70 2.56 -1.16
N GLU A 43 -12.93 2.08 -0.97
CA GLU A 43 -13.19 0.65 -0.92
C GLU A 43 -13.00 -0.03 -2.28
N VAL A 44 -13.44 0.61 -3.38
CA VAL A 44 -13.26 0.08 -4.74
C VAL A 44 -11.78 0.03 -5.11
N ALA A 45 -11.03 1.10 -4.84
CA ALA A 45 -9.60 1.14 -5.12
C ALA A 45 -8.79 0.19 -4.24
N LEU A 46 -9.18 0.04 -2.97
CA LEU A 46 -8.57 -0.92 -2.05
C LEU A 46 -8.79 -2.35 -2.55
N ARG A 47 -10.02 -2.72 -2.91
CA ARG A 47 -10.33 -4.04 -3.48
C ARG A 47 -9.50 -4.31 -4.73
N PHE A 48 -9.46 -3.35 -5.65
CA PHE A 48 -8.68 -3.45 -6.88
C PHE A 48 -7.20 -3.71 -6.59
N ARG A 49 -6.61 -2.93 -5.68
CA ARG A 49 -5.20 -3.05 -5.28
C ARG A 49 -4.91 -4.42 -4.67
N LEU A 50 -5.66 -4.83 -3.64
CA LEU A 50 -5.44 -6.09 -2.93
C LEU A 50 -5.52 -7.30 -3.87
N LEU A 51 -6.51 -7.30 -4.78
CA LEU A 51 -6.66 -8.39 -5.75
C LEU A 51 -5.48 -8.43 -6.73
N ARG A 52 -5.07 -7.29 -7.30
CA ARG A 52 -3.95 -7.24 -8.25
C ARG A 52 -2.60 -7.56 -7.62
N GLU A 53 -2.33 -7.07 -6.42
CA GLU A 53 -1.10 -7.38 -5.67
C GLU A 53 -0.95 -8.88 -5.41
N ASN A 54 -2.07 -9.61 -5.37
CA ASN A 54 -2.12 -11.05 -5.12
C ASN A 54 -2.39 -11.87 -6.40
N GLY A 55 -2.20 -11.26 -7.58
CA GLY A 55 -2.21 -11.96 -8.86
C GLY A 55 -3.60 -12.20 -9.47
N PHE A 56 -4.65 -11.66 -8.89
CA PHE A 56 -5.98 -11.70 -9.51
C PHE A 56 -6.11 -10.63 -10.59
N TRP A 57 -6.68 -11.02 -11.74
CA TRP A 57 -7.03 -10.06 -12.78
C TRP A 57 -8.30 -9.30 -12.41
N VAL A 58 -8.21 -7.97 -12.36
CA VAL A 58 -9.34 -7.07 -12.17
C VAL A 58 -9.26 -5.98 -13.23
N SER A 59 -10.32 -5.78 -14.00
CA SER A 59 -10.38 -4.74 -15.03
C SER A 59 -10.38 -3.33 -14.40
N PRO A 60 -9.66 -2.34 -14.97
CA PRO A 60 -9.77 -0.92 -14.59
C PRO A 60 -11.19 -0.35 -14.68
N ASP A 61 -12.08 -1.03 -15.42
CA ASP A 61 -13.48 -0.65 -15.60
C ASP A 61 -14.26 -0.49 -14.30
N VAL A 62 -13.79 -1.08 -13.20
CA VAL A 62 -14.38 -0.87 -11.87
C VAL A 62 -14.41 0.61 -11.47
N PHE A 63 -13.53 1.45 -12.03
CA PHE A 63 -13.47 2.88 -11.76
C PHE A 63 -14.41 3.72 -12.62
N LYS A 64 -15.10 3.14 -13.62
CA LYS A 64 -16.03 3.88 -14.51
C LYS A 64 -17.17 4.56 -13.75
N ILE A 65 -17.56 4.03 -12.58
CA ILE A 65 -18.61 4.61 -11.73
C ILE A 65 -18.23 5.99 -11.16
N PHE A 66 -16.94 6.32 -11.12
CA PHE A 66 -16.44 7.61 -10.63
C PHE A 66 -16.19 8.62 -11.77
N LYS A 67 -16.56 8.25 -13.00
CA LYS A 67 -16.39 9.07 -14.19
C LYS A 67 -17.70 9.71 -14.64
N GLY A 68 -17.60 10.91 -15.21
CA GLY A 68 -18.71 11.66 -15.78
C GLY A 68 -19.06 11.19 -17.19
N GLU A 69 -20.07 11.84 -17.79
CA GLU A 69 -20.49 11.57 -19.17
C GLU A 69 -19.41 11.88 -20.21
N ASP A 70 -18.47 12.77 -19.87
CA ASP A 70 -17.29 13.10 -20.68
C ASP A 70 -16.18 12.02 -20.62
N GLY A 71 -16.39 10.99 -19.81
CA GLY A 71 -15.46 9.88 -19.62
C GLY A 71 -14.28 10.19 -18.70
N ARG A 72 -14.28 11.32 -18.00
CA ARG A 72 -13.22 11.73 -17.06
C ARG A 72 -13.64 11.52 -15.61
N PHE A 73 -12.67 11.37 -14.71
CA PHE A 73 -12.96 11.36 -13.27
C PHE A 73 -13.66 12.65 -12.84
N THR A 74 -14.73 12.48 -12.06
CA THR A 74 -15.54 13.62 -11.61
C THR A 74 -14.87 14.38 -10.47
N ASP A 75 -15.08 15.70 -10.43
CA ASP A 75 -14.63 16.51 -9.30
C ASP A 75 -15.36 16.17 -7.98
N ALA A 76 -16.42 15.36 -8.01
CA ALA A 76 -17.10 14.90 -6.79
C ALA A 76 -16.18 14.10 -5.86
N ILE A 77 -15.18 13.38 -6.42
CA ILE A 77 -14.21 12.60 -5.66
C ILE A 77 -12.89 13.36 -5.39
N SER A 78 -12.78 14.62 -5.86
CA SER A 78 -11.56 15.44 -5.75
C SER A 78 -11.15 15.80 -4.32
N ASN A 79 -12.11 15.77 -3.38
CA ASN A 79 -11.91 16.18 -1.99
C ASN A 79 -11.88 14.97 -1.03
N GLU A 80 -11.72 13.74 -1.53
CA GLU A 80 -11.64 12.53 -0.72
C GLU A 80 -10.19 12.02 -0.62
N PRO A 81 -9.33 12.58 0.27
CA PRO A 81 -7.89 12.28 0.25
C PRO A 81 -7.57 10.80 0.46
N ARG A 82 -8.33 10.09 1.32
CA ARG A 82 -8.15 8.64 1.52
C ARG A 82 -8.56 7.83 0.29
N GLY A 83 -9.63 8.25 -0.39
CA GLY A 83 -10.07 7.66 -1.66
C GLY A 83 -9.02 7.86 -2.75
N LEU A 84 -8.55 9.10 -2.91
CA LEU A 84 -7.51 9.47 -3.88
C LEU A 84 -6.19 8.73 -3.63
N LEU A 85 -5.73 8.63 -2.39
CA LEU A 85 -4.53 7.86 -2.05
C LEU A 85 -4.69 6.38 -2.41
N SER A 86 -5.88 5.82 -2.20
CA SER A 86 -6.17 4.44 -2.55
C SER A 86 -6.22 4.23 -4.06
N LEU A 87 -6.84 5.16 -4.79
CA LEU A 87 -6.87 5.18 -6.25
C LEU A 87 -5.47 5.29 -6.83
N TYR A 88 -4.66 6.21 -6.31
CA TYR A 88 -3.27 6.41 -6.70
C TYR A 88 -2.46 5.12 -6.53
N ASN A 89 -2.46 4.55 -5.33
CA ASN A 89 -1.72 3.31 -5.06
C ASN A 89 -2.23 2.13 -5.89
N GLY A 90 -3.55 1.99 -6.06
CA GLY A 90 -4.14 0.92 -6.88
C GLY A 90 -3.80 1.08 -8.36
N ALA A 91 -3.91 2.29 -8.91
CA ALA A 91 -3.64 2.55 -10.32
C ALA A 91 -2.15 2.36 -10.69
N HIS A 92 -1.24 2.50 -9.72
CA HIS A 92 0.18 2.17 -9.91
C HIS A 92 0.48 0.66 -10.14
N LEU A 93 -0.53 -0.21 -10.09
CA LEU A 93 -0.49 -1.62 -10.52
C LEU A 93 -0.93 -1.82 -11.98
N LEU A 94 -0.90 -0.76 -12.78
CA LEU A 94 -1.22 -0.84 -14.20
C LEU A 94 -0.28 -1.80 -14.94
N VAL A 95 -0.84 -2.46 -15.95
CA VAL A 95 -0.09 -3.22 -16.95
C VAL A 95 -0.16 -2.52 -18.31
N HIS A 96 0.44 -3.12 -19.33
CA HIS A 96 0.42 -2.54 -20.68
C HIS A 96 -1.02 -2.30 -21.17
N ASP A 97 -1.18 -1.19 -21.90
CA ASP A 97 -2.43 -0.77 -22.56
C ASP A 97 -3.61 -0.36 -21.63
N GLU A 98 -3.33 -0.03 -20.36
CA GLU A 98 -4.35 0.44 -19.40
C GLU A 98 -4.35 1.96 -19.23
N THR A 99 -4.83 2.66 -20.26
CA THR A 99 -4.87 4.14 -20.29
C THR A 99 -5.72 4.75 -19.18
N GLU A 100 -6.75 4.04 -18.73
CA GLU A 100 -7.66 4.43 -17.66
C GLU A 100 -6.93 4.57 -16.32
N LEU A 101 -5.94 3.71 -16.05
CA LEU A 101 -5.13 3.80 -14.85
C LEU A 101 -4.08 4.90 -14.95
N VAL A 102 -3.57 5.18 -16.16
CA VAL A 102 -2.68 6.34 -16.39
C VAL A 102 -3.40 7.67 -16.11
N GLU A 103 -4.66 7.78 -16.54
CA GLU A 103 -5.53 8.90 -16.20
C GLU A 103 -5.78 8.97 -14.69
N ALA A 104 -6.14 7.85 -14.05
CA ALA A 104 -6.39 7.77 -12.62
C ALA A 104 -5.17 8.22 -11.78
N ILE A 105 -3.96 7.82 -12.21
CA ILE A 105 -2.71 8.24 -11.59
C ILE A 105 -2.53 9.76 -11.67
N SER A 106 -2.76 10.35 -12.85
CA SER A 106 -2.63 11.80 -13.04
C SER A 106 -3.66 12.56 -12.20
N PHE A 107 -4.93 12.15 -12.30
CA PHE A 107 -6.03 12.73 -11.53
C PHE A 107 -5.79 12.69 -10.02
N ALA A 108 -5.45 11.52 -9.48
CA ALA A 108 -5.23 11.37 -8.04
C ALA A 108 -4.01 12.15 -7.58
N ARG A 109 -2.92 12.19 -8.36
CA ARG A 109 -1.72 12.96 -8.01
C ARG A 109 -2.02 14.45 -7.90
N ASP A 110 -2.67 15.02 -8.90
CA ASP A 110 -2.90 16.47 -8.96
C ASP A 110 -3.74 16.94 -7.76
N HIS A 111 -4.78 16.18 -7.42
CA HIS A 111 -5.63 16.49 -6.28
C HIS A 111 -4.93 16.25 -4.94
N LEU A 112 -4.20 15.13 -4.78
CA LEU A 112 -3.42 14.88 -3.57
C LEU A 112 -2.38 15.99 -3.32
N GLN A 113 -1.71 16.46 -4.38
CA GLN A 113 -0.75 17.57 -4.28
C GLN A 113 -1.45 18.86 -3.86
N SER A 114 -2.59 19.19 -4.48
CA SER A 114 -3.37 20.38 -4.11
C SER A 114 -3.82 20.34 -2.64
N ILE A 115 -4.26 19.18 -2.15
CA ILE A 115 -4.68 19.01 -0.75
C ILE A 115 -3.47 19.16 0.17
N CYS A 116 -2.31 18.59 -0.18
CA CYS A 116 -1.07 18.78 0.58
C CYS A 116 -0.67 20.27 0.67
N ASP A 117 -0.75 21.00 -0.44
CA ASP A 117 -0.38 22.42 -0.50
C ASP A 117 -1.32 23.29 0.35
N SER A 118 -2.60 22.92 0.46
CA SER A 118 -3.58 23.59 1.31
C SER A 118 -3.37 23.37 2.83
N SER A 119 -2.49 22.44 3.23
CA SER A 119 -2.23 22.05 4.63
C SER A 119 -3.47 21.58 5.41
N GLU A 120 -4.51 21.10 4.72
CA GLU A 120 -5.76 20.62 5.33
C GLU A 120 -5.64 19.20 5.91
N LEU A 121 -4.64 18.43 5.47
CA LEU A 121 -4.42 17.05 5.88
C LEU A 121 -3.71 16.94 7.23
N LYS A 122 -4.25 16.08 8.10
CA LYS A 122 -3.64 15.75 9.40
C LYS A 122 -2.88 14.42 9.34
N PRO A 123 -1.81 14.24 10.14
CA PRO A 123 -1.22 12.93 10.36
C PRO A 123 -2.25 11.92 10.93
N PRO A 124 -2.13 10.62 10.61
CA PRO A 124 -1.08 10.01 9.79
C PRO A 124 -1.31 10.12 8.27
N LEU A 125 -2.51 10.50 7.82
CA LEU A 125 -2.85 10.51 6.39
C LEU A 125 -1.96 11.47 5.58
N ALA A 126 -1.62 12.64 6.13
CA ALA A 126 -0.69 13.58 5.51
C ALA A 126 0.67 12.93 5.17
N ASP A 127 1.22 12.15 6.11
CA ASP A 127 2.51 11.49 5.93
C ASP A 127 2.43 10.35 4.91
N GLN A 128 1.31 9.61 4.89
CA GLN A 128 1.06 8.57 3.90
C GLN A 128 0.96 9.14 2.48
N VAL A 129 0.24 10.25 2.30
CA VAL A 129 0.13 10.93 1.00
C VAL A 129 1.50 11.40 0.53
N LYS A 130 2.25 12.07 1.41
CA LYS A 130 3.59 12.57 1.08
C LYS A 130 4.53 11.43 0.64
N ARG A 131 4.52 10.30 1.34
CA ARG A 131 5.36 9.14 0.95
C ARG A 131 4.91 8.52 -0.36
N ALA A 132 3.60 8.34 -0.59
CA ALA A 132 3.10 7.76 -1.83
C ALA A 132 3.41 8.64 -3.06
N LEU A 133 3.37 9.97 -2.90
CA LEU A 133 3.73 10.91 -3.97
C LEU A 133 5.23 10.85 -4.33
N ASP A 134 6.11 10.54 -3.37
CA ASP A 134 7.55 10.31 -3.61
C ASP A 134 7.80 8.93 -4.24
N LEU A 135 7.28 7.87 -3.61
CA LEU A 135 7.36 6.51 -4.11
C LEU A 135 6.01 5.79 -3.86
N PRO A 136 5.26 5.44 -4.92
CA PRO A 136 3.95 4.82 -4.78
C PRO A 136 4.03 3.47 -4.07
N LEU A 137 3.02 3.14 -3.27
CA LEU A 137 3.01 1.97 -2.38
C LEU A 137 3.42 0.65 -3.07
N PRO A 138 2.92 0.30 -4.28
CA PRO A 138 3.32 -0.95 -4.94
C PRO A 138 4.81 -1.03 -5.31
N ARG A 139 5.51 0.10 -5.37
CA ARG A 139 6.93 0.19 -5.72
C ARG A 139 7.82 0.44 -4.51
N ALA A 140 7.22 0.65 -3.34
CA ALA A 140 7.94 1.00 -2.14
C ALA A 140 8.63 -0.23 -1.51
N TYR A 141 9.71 0.03 -0.78
CA TYR A 141 10.45 -1.02 -0.08
C TYR A 141 9.62 -1.53 1.10
N LYS A 142 9.05 -2.74 0.96
CA LYS A 142 8.11 -3.34 1.94
C LYS A 142 8.53 -3.18 3.39
N ARG A 143 9.80 -3.43 3.72
CA ARG A 143 10.29 -3.33 5.10
C ARG A 143 10.33 -1.90 5.63
N MET A 144 10.64 -0.91 4.79
CA MET A 144 10.60 0.50 5.19
C MET A 144 9.16 1.01 5.33
N GLU A 145 8.28 0.64 4.39
CA GLU A 145 6.86 0.97 4.51
C GLU A 145 6.22 0.34 5.74
N ALA A 146 6.56 -0.90 6.07
CA ALA A 146 6.08 -1.54 7.29
C ALA A 146 6.50 -0.77 8.55
N LEU A 147 7.73 -0.25 8.59
CA LEU A 147 8.20 0.56 9.72
C LEU A 147 7.39 1.85 9.88
N HIS A 148 7.16 2.58 8.77
CA HIS A 148 6.32 3.78 8.80
C HIS A 148 4.88 3.44 9.19
N TYR A 149 4.32 2.40 8.59
CA TYR A 149 2.93 2.02 8.81
C TYR A 149 2.67 1.49 10.22
N MET A 150 3.63 0.81 10.88
CA MET A 150 3.46 0.42 12.30
C MET A 150 3.18 1.62 13.21
N PHE A 151 3.83 2.75 12.97
CA PHE A 151 3.59 3.97 13.74
C PHE A 151 2.22 4.60 13.43
N GLU A 152 1.84 4.58 12.15
CA GLU A 152 0.57 5.15 11.67
C GLU A 152 -0.64 4.31 12.09
N TYR A 153 -0.53 2.99 11.96
CA TYR A 153 -1.57 2.03 12.34
C TYR A 153 -1.93 2.16 13.82
N GLY A 154 -0.96 2.43 14.70
CA GLY A 154 -1.23 2.69 16.11
C GLY A 154 -2.02 3.98 16.38
N GLN A 155 -2.17 4.87 15.40
CA GLN A 155 -2.98 6.09 15.47
C GLN A 155 -4.33 5.96 14.76
N GLU A 156 -4.52 4.91 13.97
CA GLU A 156 -5.78 4.66 13.26
C GLU A 156 -6.88 4.26 14.26
N GLU A 157 -8.09 4.77 14.02
CA GLU A 157 -9.27 4.37 14.77
C GLU A 157 -9.61 2.90 14.47
N GLY A 158 -9.85 2.10 15.52
CA GLY A 158 -10.19 0.69 15.37
C GLY A 158 -9.01 -0.25 15.09
N HIS A 159 -7.76 0.22 15.23
CA HIS A 159 -6.59 -0.65 15.07
C HIS A 159 -6.58 -1.81 16.08
N ILE A 160 -6.06 -2.96 15.65
CA ILE A 160 -5.99 -4.16 16.46
C ILE A 160 -4.66 -4.18 17.19
N VAL A 161 -4.67 -3.93 18.51
CA VAL A 161 -3.47 -3.84 19.35
C VAL A 161 -2.60 -5.10 19.23
N VAL A 162 -3.22 -6.29 19.31
CA VAL A 162 -2.51 -7.57 19.21
C VAL A 162 -1.80 -7.73 17.85
N LEU A 163 -2.39 -7.21 16.77
CA LEU A 163 -1.80 -7.27 15.43
C LEU A 163 -0.58 -6.36 15.34
N LEU A 164 -0.65 -5.15 15.91
CA LEU A 164 0.47 -4.23 15.97
C LEU A 164 1.63 -4.77 16.83
N ASP A 165 1.32 -5.40 17.96
CA ASP A 165 2.33 -6.01 18.83
C ASP A 165 3.04 -7.19 18.14
N LEU A 166 2.28 -8.02 17.41
CA LEU A 166 2.84 -9.07 16.57
C LEU A 166 3.78 -8.50 15.50
N ALA A 167 3.35 -7.44 14.79
CA ALA A 167 4.16 -6.80 13.76
C ALA A 167 5.49 -6.26 14.31
N LYS A 168 5.47 -5.61 15.47
CA LYS A 168 6.68 -5.12 16.15
C LYS A 168 7.62 -6.27 16.54
N LEU A 169 7.06 -7.36 17.06
CA LEU A 169 7.85 -8.53 17.46
C LEU A 169 8.54 -9.18 16.25
N GLU A 170 7.79 -9.46 15.19
CA GLU A 170 8.30 -10.03 13.95
C GLU A 170 9.37 -9.15 13.31
N PHE A 171 9.14 -7.84 13.27
CA PHE A 171 10.10 -6.89 12.70
C PHE A 171 11.44 -6.94 13.45
N ASN A 172 11.40 -6.96 14.78
CA ASN A 172 12.58 -7.02 15.64
C ASN A 172 13.31 -8.37 15.53
N LEU A 173 12.57 -9.47 15.46
CA LEU A 173 13.15 -10.80 15.26
C LEU A 173 13.92 -10.87 13.93
N LEU A 174 13.29 -10.41 12.85
CA LEU A 174 13.92 -10.38 11.53
C LEU A 174 15.10 -9.40 11.49
N GLN A 175 15.02 -8.27 12.19
CA GLN A 175 16.16 -7.34 12.32
C GLN A 175 17.36 -8.01 12.98
N HIS A 176 17.14 -8.81 14.02
CA HIS A 176 18.21 -9.56 14.69
C HIS A 176 18.89 -10.57 13.77
N VAL A 177 18.12 -11.25 12.91
CA VAL A 177 18.67 -12.15 11.88
C VAL A 177 19.53 -11.36 10.89
N HIS A 178 19.01 -10.27 10.33
CA HIS A 178 19.76 -9.43 9.39
C HIS A 178 21.06 -8.88 9.99
N LEU A 179 21.07 -8.51 11.28
CA LEU A 179 22.29 -8.03 11.96
C LEU A 179 23.33 -9.14 12.12
N LYS A 180 22.90 -10.39 12.35
CA LYS A 180 23.81 -11.55 12.36
C LYS A 180 24.40 -11.80 10.98
N GLU A 181 23.57 -11.79 9.94
CA GLU A 181 24.01 -11.97 8.56
C GLU A 181 24.99 -10.88 8.14
N LEU A 182 24.67 -9.61 8.42
CA LEU A 182 25.55 -8.47 8.15
C LEU A 182 26.90 -8.63 8.86
N LYS A 183 26.91 -9.04 10.14
CA LYS A 183 28.15 -9.31 10.88
C LYS A 183 28.98 -10.39 10.18
N SER A 184 28.36 -11.50 9.77
CA SER A 184 29.04 -12.58 9.05
C SER A 184 29.62 -12.11 7.71
N PHE A 185 28.87 -11.33 6.93
CA PHE A 185 29.36 -10.76 5.67
C PHE A 185 30.51 -9.79 5.88
N SER A 186 30.44 -8.91 6.89
CA SER A 186 31.53 -7.98 7.21
C SER A 186 32.80 -8.72 7.62
N GLN A 187 32.68 -9.79 8.42
CA GLN A 187 33.82 -10.62 8.80
C GLN A 187 34.46 -11.32 7.59
N TYR A 188 33.65 -11.88 6.70
CA TYR A 188 34.14 -12.51 5.47
C TYR A 188 34.85 -11.51 4.54
N ALA A 189 34.29 -10.32 4.35
CA ALA A 189 34.90 -9.27 3.54
C ALA A 189 36.23 -8.79 4.11
N SER A 190 36.35 -8.72 5.44
CA SER A 190 37.61 -8.41 6.12
C SER A 190 38.66 -9.50 5.96
N PHE A 191 38.26 -10.78 5.98
CA PHE A 191 39.17 -11.90 5.75
C PHE A 191 39.74 -11.91 4.33
N LEU A 192 38.95 -11.47 3.35
CA LEU A 192 39.37 -11.38 1.94
C LEU A 192 40.17 -10.11 1.61
N ASP A 193 40.46 -9.24 2.58
CA ASP A 193 41.21 -7.98 2.39
C ASP A 193 40.64 -7.08 1.27
N ILE A 194 39.35 -7.21 0.94
CA ILE A 194 38.70 -6.45 -0.16
C ILE A 194 38.80 -4.94 0.07
N TYR A 195 38.88 -4.51 1.34
CA TYR A 195 39.04 -3.12 1.73
C TYR A 195 40.47 -2.56 1.53
N THR A 196 41.45 -3.40 1.18
CA THR A 196 42.85 -2.98 0.96
C THR A 196 43.21 -2.75 -0.52
N TYR A 197 42.38 -3.21 -1.46
CA TYR A 197 42.62 -3.10 -2.92
C TYR A 197 42.06 -1.83 -3.58
N THR A 198 41.55 -0.86 -2.81
CA THR A 198 41.02 0.43 -3.32
C THR A 198 41.90 1.62 -2.93
N LYS A 199 43.22 1.49 -3.11
CA LYS A 199 44.18 2.61 -3.02
C LYS A 199 45.09 2.70 -4.24
#